data_AF-A0A7S3XM63-F1
#
_entry.id   AF-A0A7S3XM63-F1
#
_cell.length_a   1.000
_cell.length_b   1.000
_cell.length_c   1.000
_cell.angle_alpha   90.00
_cell.angle_beta   90.00
_cell.angle_gamma   90.00
#
_symmetry.space_group_name_H-M   'P 1'
#
loop_
_entity.id
_entity.type
_entity.pdbx_description
1 polymer ?
#
loop_
_entity_poly.entity_id
_entity_poly.type
_entity_poly.pdbx_seq_one_letter_code
_entity_poly.pdbx_strand_id
1 'polypeptide(L)'
;RYYFTSEADLLDILSNGSNPEKILVHVPKVYLQTKTLVLGAEKTASGRPVTTKFISGVGVEEVVFEPPVPLEGKVEIYMQTVMDGMKLTLFENLKRSLKRYAQLPRPEWLMHKDAETGKPSDPAQIILLVLAVYYVQEAEAALTAAEKDAQHPVAGRAAKEAARLARGRALLPVCLGALEDAVVFLLGGARFAYLDAAGGEGEAEEE
;
A
#
# COMPACT_ATOMS: atom_id res chain seq x y z
N ARG A 1 8.97 -11.78 10.67
CA ARG A 1 9.35 -11.41 9.28
C ARG A 1 10.58 -12.16 8.76
N TYR A 2 11.47 -12.64 9.61
CA TYR A 2 12.71 -13.29 9.20
C TYR A 2 12.57 -14.71 8.61
N TYR A 3 11.36 -15.18 8.32
CA TYR A 3 11.11 -16.53 7.78
C TYR A 3 11.69 -16.74 6.38
N PHE A 4 11.87 -15.65 5.62
CA PHE A 4 12.43 -15.66 4.27
C PHE A 4 13.90 -15.24 4.23
N THR A 5 14.50 -15.01 5.40
CA THR A 5 15.90 -14.64 5.54
C THR A 5 16.73 -15.90 5.72
N SER A 6 17.92 -15.97 5.12
CA SER A 6 18.81 -17.13 5.32
C SER A 6 19.24 -17.22 6.78
N GLU A 7 19.59 -18.43 7.25
CA GLU A 7 20.06 -18.62 8.65
C GLU A 7 21.28 -17.74 8.96
N ALA A 8 22.22 -17.63 8.02
CA ALA A 8 23.39 -16.78 8.14
C ALA A 8 23.02 -15.29 8.29
N ASP A 9 22.10 -14.81 7.45
CA ASP A 9 21.62 -13.42 7.52
C ASP A 9 20.85 -13.15 8.82
N LEU A 10 20.02 -14.11 9.28
CA LEU A 10 19.28 -13.97 10.53
C LEU A 10 20.23 -13.87 11.73
N LEU A 11 21.26 -14.71 11.80
CA LEU A 11 22.28 -14.64 12.84
C LEU A 11 23.04 -13.32 12.81
N ASP A 12 23.33 -12.79 11.62
CA ASP A 12 24.01 -11.49 11.49
C ASP A 12 23.13 -10.32 11.94
N ILE A 13 21.83 -10.34 11.60
CA ILE A 13 20.84 -9.36 12.06
C ILE A 13 20.71 -9.37 13.59
N LEU A 14 20.62 -10.56 14.21
CA LEU A 14 20.49 -10.68 15.66
C LEU A 14 21.78 -10.25 16.38
N SER A 15 22.94 -10.62 15.84
CA SER A 15 24.26 -10.29 16.40
C SER A 15 24.56 -8.79 16.31
N ASN A 16 24.07 -8.11 15.27
CA ASN A 16 24.23 -6.67 15.08
C ASN A 16 22.99 -5.85 15.47
N GLY A 17 22.01 -6.43 16.17
CA GLY A 17 20.73 -5.80 16.51
C GLY A 17 20.84 -4.46 17.27
N SER A 18 21.95 -4.26 17.98
CA SER A 18 22.27 -3.03 18.71
C SER A 18 22.84 -1.91 17.83
N ASN A 19 23.27 -2.22 16.59
CA ASN A 19 23.91 -1.28 15.67
C ASN A 19 23.11 -1.19 14.35
N PRO A 20 22.05 -0.36 14.28
CA PRO A 20 21.16 -0.33 13.12
C PRO A 20 21.85 -0.04 11.78
N GLU A 21 22.96 0.72 11.78
CA GLU A 21 23.79 0.99 10.60
C GLU A 21 24.26 -0.29 9.88
N LYS A 22 24.63 -1.32 10.65
CA LYS A 22 25.09 -2.61 10.09
C LYS A 22 23.96 -3.45 9.52
N ILE A 23 22.73 -3.21 9.97
CA ILE A 23 21.55 -4.00 9.58
C ILE A 23 20.95 -3.48 8.27
N LEU A 24 21.26 -2.25 7.86
CA LEU A 24 20.71 -1.64 6.65
C LEU A 24 20.96 -2.48 5.38
N VAL A 25 22.06 -3.25 5.33
CA VAL A 25 22.36 -4.17 4.22
C VAL A 25 21.30 -5.28 4.06
N HIS A 26 20.61 -5.63 5.14
CA HIS A 26 19.56 -6.66 5.16
C HIS A 26 18.17 -6.10 4.89
N VAL A 27 17.99 -4.77 4.84
CA VAL A 27 16.69 -4.12 4.60
C VAL A 27 16.00 -4.66 3.34
N PRO A 28 16.64 -4.81 2.17
CA PRO A 28 16.02 -5.41 0.99
C PRO A 28 15.52 -6.84 1.18
N LYS A 29 16.18 -7.59 2.08
CA LYS A 29 15.83 -8.98 2.37
C LYS A 29 14.66 -9.09 3.35
N VAL A 30 14.51 -8.09 4.23
CA VAL A 30 13.43 -8.03 5.23
C VAL A 30 12.18 -7.32 4.67
N TYR A 31 12.39 -6.30 3.85
CA TYR A 31 11.35 -5.49 3.21
C TYR A 31 11.54 -5.56 1.69
N LEU A 32 10.76 -6.42 1.04
CA LEU A 32 10.93 -6.77 -0.38
C LEU A 32 10.91 -5.57 -1.35
N GLN A 33 10.26 -4.46 -0.99
CA GLN A 33 10.15 -3.25 -1.82
C GLN A 33 10.95 -2.06 -1.28
N THR A 34 11.85 -2.27 -0.33
CA THR A 34 12.67 -1.19 0.26
C THR A 34 14.14 -1.49 0.09
N LYS A 35 14.87 -0.62 -0.62
CA LYS A 35 16.31 -0.75 -0.84
C LYS A 35 17.11 -0.47 0.43
N THR A 36 16.78 0.60 1.15
CA THR A 36 17.46 0.98 2.39
C THR A 36 16.63 2.00 3.16
N LEU A 37 16.95 2.13 4.44
CA LEU A 37 16.54 3.24 5.27
C LEU A 37 17.66 4.28 5.32
N VAL A 38 17.31 5.55 5.51
CA VAL A 38 18.27 6.65 5.66
C VAL A 38 18.20 7.16 7.08
N LEU A 39 19.33 7.07 7.77
CA LEU A 39 19.47 7.53 9.14
C LEU A 39 19.72 9.04 9.15
N GLY A 40 19.00 9.76 10.01
CA GLY A 40 19.20 11.18 10.27
C GLY A 40 20.46 11.44 11.09
N ALA A 41 20.89 12.71 11.12
CA ALA A 41 21.98 13.16 11.98
C ALA A 41 21.57 13.18 13.46
N GLU A 42 20.28 13.38 13.74
CA GLU A 42 19.73 13.39 15.08
C GLU A 42 19.61 11.97 15.64
N LYS A 43 19.97 11.84 16.92
CA LYS A 43 19.85 10.61 17.70
C LYS A 43 18.82 10.81 18.79
N THR A 44 18.19 9.73 19.22
CA THR A 44 17.29 9.76 20.37
C THR A 44 18.08 10.04 21.66
N ALA A 45 17.37 10.30 22.77
CA ALA A 45 18.00 10.50 24.08
C ALA A 45 18.85 9.29 24.53
N SER A 46 18.53 8.09 24.02
CA SER A 46 19.31 6.87 24.27
C SER A 46 20.52 6.70 23.34
N GLY A 47 20.81 7.69 22.50
CA GLY A 47 21.92 7.67 21.52
C GLY A 47 21.65 6.79 20.30
N ARG A 48 20.39 6.38 20.09
CA ARG A 48 19.99 5.51 18.98
C ARG A 48 19.71 6.32 17.71
N PRO A 49 20.02 5.80 16.52
CA PRO A 49 19.73 6.51 15.28
C PRO A 49 18.22 6.58 15.01
N VAL A 50 17.81 7.62 14.28
CA VAL A 50 16.43 7.82 13.80
C VAL A 50 16.42 7.70 12.29
N THR A 51 15.48 6.94 11.71
CA THR A 51 15.32 6.90 10.25
C THR A 51 14.39 8.03 9.80
N THR A 52 14.83 8.80 8.81
CA THR A 52 14.12 9.98 8.29
C THR A 52 13.42 9.72 6.97
N LYS A 53 13.96 8.82 6.14
CA LYS A 53 13.35 8.41 4.87
C LYS A 53 13.66 6.96 4.54
N PHE A 54 12.86 6.37 3.66
CA PHE A 54 13.14 5.07 3.06
C PHE A 54 13.23 5.20 1.53
N ILE A 55 14.09 4.38 0.94
CA ILE A 55 14.33 4.37 -0.51
C ILE A 55 13.70 3.12 -1.08
N SER A 56 12.89 3.28 -2.13
CA SER A 56 12.24 2.16 -2.82
C SER A 56 13.27 1.19 -3.44
N GLY A 57 12.94 -0.09 -3.41
CA GLY A 57 13.66 -1.15 -4.12
C GLY A 57 13.46 -1.10 -5.64
N VAL A 58 12.38 -0.48 -6.10
CA VAL A 58 12.02 -0.31 -7.51
C VAL A 58 12.10 1.16 -7.88
N GLY A 59 12.90 1.48 -8.90
CA GLY A 59 13.20 2.86 -9.27
C GLY A 59 14.19 3.53 -8.31
N VAL A 60 14.03 4.84 -8.09
CA VAL A 60 14.87 5.65 -7.18
C VAL A 60 14.00 6.62 -6.37
N GLU A 61 12.81 6.17 -5.97
CA GLU A 61 11.88 6.98 -5.18
C GLU A 61 12.30 7.03 -3.72
N GLU A 62 12.21 8.22 -3.13
CA GLU A 62 12.48 8.46 -1.71
C GLU A 62 11.20 8.92 -1.04
N VAL A 63 10.87 8.32 0.11
CA VAL A 63 9.70 8.70 0.90
C VAL A 63 10.15 9.09 2.29
N VAL A 64 9.81 10.32 2.70
CA VAL A 64 10.12 10.86 4.03
C VAL A 64 9.11 10.31 5.02
N PHE A 65 9.60 9.82 6.17
CA PHE A 65 8.74 9.34 7.24
C PHE A 65 8.02 10.49 7.94
N GLU A 66 6.74 10.27 8.24
CA GLU A 66 5.89 11.24 8.95
C GLU A 66 5.19 10.54 10.14
N PRO A 67 5.73 10.63 11.37
CA PRO A 67 6.98 11.27 11.79
C PRO A 67 8.23 10.38 11.56
N PRO A 68 9.45 10.94 11.67
CA PRO A 68 10.69 10.15 11.69
C PRO A 68 10.64 9.02 12.73
N VAL A 69 11.21 7.86 12.39
CA VAL A 69 11.05 6.64 13.21
C VAL A 69 12.34 6.36 14.00
N PRO A 70 12.29 6.36 15.34
CA PRO A 70 13.45 6.02 16.16
C PRO A 70 13.75 4.52 16.13
N LEU A 71 15.02 4.14 15.99
CA LEU A 71 15.44 2.73 15.95
C LEU A 71 15.78 2.20 17.35
N GLU A 72 14.78 2.19 18.23
CA GLU A 72 14.94 1.84 19.66
C GLU A 72 14.59 0.40 20.02
N GLY A 73 15.23 -0.11 21.07
CA GLY A 73 15.02 -1.46 21.56
C GLY A 73 15.69 -2.53 20.70
N LYS A 74 15.15 -3.75 20.78
CA LYS A 74 15.65 -4.92 20.03
C LYS A 74 15.28 -4.82 18.55
N VAL A 75 16.02 -5.54 17.70
CA VAL A 75 15.89 -5.45 16.24
C VAL A 75 14.49 -5.73 15.72
N GLU A 76 13.84 -6.74 16.27
CA GLU A 76 12.46 -7.08 15.94
C GLU A 76 11.46 -5.98 16.31
N ILE A 77 11.73 -5.19 17.35
CA ILE A 77 10.84 -4.13 17.83
C ILE A 77 10.93 -2.94 16.89
N TYR A 78 12.12 -2.36 16.68
CA TYR A 78 12.21 -1.19 15.82
C TYR A 78 11.96 -1.51 14.35
N MET A 79 12.26 -2.72 13.87
CA MET A 79 11.88 -3.11 12.51
C MET A 79 10.36 -3.19 12.35
N GLN A 80 9.63 -3.55 13.40
CA GLN A 80 8.17 -3.45 13.42
C GLN A 80 7.70 -1.99 13.52
N THR A 81 8.37 -1.13 14.29
CA THR A 81 8.04 0.30 14.32
C THR A 81 8.27 0.97 12.96
N VAL A 82 9.36 0.64 12.26
CA VAL A 82 9.65 1.12 10.90
C VAL A 82 8.55 0.72 9.93
N MET A 83 8.12 -0.54 10.00
CA MET A 83 7.00 -1.07 9.21
C MET A 83 5.73 -0.26 9.41
N ASP A 84 5.37 0.01 10.67
CA ASP A 84 4.15 0.74 11.00
C ASP A 84 4.28 2.22 10.59
N GLY A 85 5.47 2.80 10.71
CA GLY A 85 5.78 4.13 10.17
C GLY A 85 5.66 4.21 8.65
N MET A 86 6.09 3.18 7.91
CA MET A 86 5.95 3.13 6.45
C MET A 86 4.48 3.13 6.05
N LYS A 87 3.67 2.29 6.71
CA LYS A 87 2.23 2.22 6.47
C LYS A 87 1.55 3.57 6.73
N LEU A 88 1.82 4.17 7.89
CA LEU A 88 1.25 5.46 8.27
C LEU A 88 1.61 6.54 7.23
N THR A 89 2.89 6.64 6.89
CA THR A 89 3.40 7.63 5.93
C THR A 89 2.74 7.47 4.55
N LEU A 90 2.66 6.23 4.03
CA LEU A 90 2.02 5.97 2.74
C LEU A 90 0.51 6.25 2.77
N PHE A 91 -0.15 5.98 3.89
CA PHE A 91 -1.57 6.26 4.07
C PHE A 91 -1.88 7.77 4.09
N GLU A 92 -1.05 8.56 4.78
CA GLU A 92 -1.19 10.02 4.77
C GLU A 92 -0.90 10.61 3.38
N ASN A 93 0.10 10.08 2.65
CA ASN A 93 0.32 10.44 1.25
C ASN A 93 -0.91 10.15 0.38
N LEU A 94 -1.52 8.96 0.53
CA LEU A 94 -2.75 8.61 -0.19
C LEU A 94 -3.88 9.60 0.08
N LYS A 95 -4.16 9.93 1.35
CA LYS A 95 -5.21 10.92 1.71
C LYS A 95 -4.98 12.26 1.04
N ARG A 96 -3.74 12.77 1.08
CA ARG A 96 -3.37 14.04 0.45
C ARG A 96 -3.53 13.98 -1.07
N SER A 97 -3.11 12.88 -1.69
CA SER A 97 -3.20 12.69 -3.13
C SER A 97 -4.64 12.58 -3.62
N LEU A 98 -5.52 11.85 -2.90
CA LEU A 98 -6.96 11.79 -3.19
C LEU A 98 -7.60 13.18 -3.16
N LYS A 99 -7.26 13.99 -2.16
CA LYS A 99 -7.76 15.37 -2.06
C LYS A 99 -7.28 16.23 -3.23
N ARG A 100 -6.00 16.14 -3.61
CA ARG A 100 -5.44 16.87 -4.75
C ARG A 100 -6.07 16.44 -6.08
N TYR A 101 -6.30 15.15 -6.28
CA TYR A 101 -6.93 14.61 -7.49
C TYR A 101 -8.33 15.21 -7.71
N ALA A 102 -9.12 15.41 -6.63
CA ALA A 102 -10.43 16.04 -6.72
C ALA A 102 -10.38 17.55 -7.05
N GLN A 103 -9.25 18.21 -6.85
CA GLN A 103 -9.10 19.66 -6.92
C GLN A 103 -8.39 20.14 -8.19
N LEU A 104 -7.52 19.30 -8.76
CA LEU A 104 -6.65 19.67 -9.88
C LEU A 104 -7.00 18.85 -11.13
N PRO A 105 -6.81 19.41 -12.35
CA PRO A 105 -6.83 18.64 -13.57
C PRO A 105 -5.81 17.49 -13.52
N ARG A 106 -6.15 16.34 -14.12
CA ARG A 106 -5.32 15.11 -14.05
C ARG A 106 -3.83 15.33 -14.42
N PRO A 107 -3.47 16.05 -15.50
CA PRO A 107 -2.06 16.29 -15.82
C PRO A 107 -1.33 17.13 -14.76
N GLU A 108 -2.01 18.13 -14.20
CA GLU A 108 -1.44 19.01 -13.16
C GLU A 108 -1.29 18.27 -11.84
N TRP A 109 -2.26 17.44 -11.47
CA TRP A 109 -2.16 16.55 -10.31
C TRP A 109 -1.00 15.56 -10.45
N LEU A 110 -0.89 14.89 -11.60
CA LEU A 110 0.16 13.90 -11.86
C LEU A 110 1.56 14.51 -11.78
N MET A 111 1.71 15.74 -12.29
CA MET A 111 2.99 16.46 -12.31
C MET A 111 3.18 17.36 -11.08
N HIS A 112 2.29 17.26 -10.07
CA HIS A 112 2.35 18.07 -8.87
C HIS A 112 3.64 17.79 -8.09
N LYS A 113 4.32 18.87 -7.70
CA LYS A 113 5.56 18.82 -6.95
C LYS A 113 5.38 19.47 -5.60
N ASP A 114 6.08 18.94 -4.63
CA ASP A 114 6.17 19.55 -3.32
C ASP A 114 6.91 20.88 -3.44
N ALA A 115 6.34 21.94 -2.86
CA ALA A 115 6.83 23.31 -3.04
C ALA A 115 8.18 23.55 -2.36
N GLU A 116 8.49 22.83 -1.28
CA GLU A 116 9.71 22.99 -0.51
C GLU A 116 10.87 22.21 -1.10
N THR A 117 10.60 20.96 -1.51
CA THR A 117 11.63 20.02 -1.98
C THR A 117 11.78 20.00 -3.50
N GLY A 118 10.79 20.49 -4.26
CA GLY A 118 10.74 20.43 -5.72
C GLY A 118 10.63 19.00 -6.28
N LYS A 119 10.46 18.00 -5.43
CA LYS A 119 10.30 16.58 -5.78
C LYS A 119 8.82 16.28 -6.10
N PRO A 120 8.52 15.19 -6.81
CA PRO A 120 7.14 14.72 -6.96
C PRO A 120 6.47 14.58 -5.59
N SER A 121 5.25 15.08 -5.45
CA SER A 121 4.55 15.05 -4.15
C SER A 121 4.10 13.66 -3.72
N ASP A 122 3.88 12.77 -4.68
CA ASP A 122 3.37 11.43 -4.44
C ASP A 122 4.31 10.38 -5.04
N PRO A 123 4.60 9.28 -4.32
CA PRO A 123 5.26 8.12 -4.90
C PRO A 123 4.41 7.52 -6.03
N ALA A 124 5.04 6.93 -7.06
CA ALA A 124 4.32 6.39 -8.21
C ALA A 124 3.24 5.36 -7.83
N GLN A 125 3.49 4.52 -6.83
CA GLN A 125 2.51 3.55 -6.36
C GLN A 125 1.26 4.21 -5.75
N ILE A 126 1.41 5.36 -5.09
CA ILE A 126 0.27 6.13 -4.57
C ILE A 126 -0.53 6.74 -5.72
N ILE A 127 0.14 7.23 -6.76
CA ILE A 127 -0.52 7.75 -7.98
C ILE A 127 -1.36 6.66 -8.66
N LEU A 128 -0.77 5.48 -8.87
CA LEU A 128 -1.48 4.33 -9.47
C LEU A 128 -2.69 3.92 -8.61
N LEU A 129 -2.52 3.95 -7.30
CA LEU A 129 -3.59 3.65 -6.36
C LEU A 129 -4.75 4.65 -6.46
N VAL A 130 -4.46 5.95 -6.45
CA VAL A 130 -5.49 6.99 -6.63
C VAL A 130 -6.24 6.80 -7.95
N LEU A 131 -5.51 6.53 -9.05
CA LEU A 131 -6.13 6.26 -10.34
C LEU A 131 -7.05 5.03 -10.29
N ALA A 132 -6.65 3.95 -9.61
CA ALA A 132 -7.48 2.77 -9.46
C ALA A 132 -8.76 3.06 -8.66
N VAL A 133 -8.66 3.82 -7.57
CA VAL A 133 -9.82 4.23 -6.76
C VAL A 133 -10.81 5.04 -7.61
N TYR A 134 -10.34 6.05 -8.33
CA TYR A 134 -11.21 6.88 -9.17
C TYR A 134 -11.76 6.13 -10.37
N TYR A 135 -10.98 5.23 -10.98
CA TYR A 135 -11.47 4.37 -12.06
C TYR A 135 -12.66 3.53 -11.61
N VAL A 136 -12.59 2.90 -10.43
CA VAL A 136 -13.71 2.11 -9.91
C VAL A 136 -14.91 3.00 -9.59
N GLN A 137 -14.70 4.18 -8.99
CA GLN A 137 -15.80 5.13 -8.73
C GLN A 137 -16.50 5.59 -10.02
N GLU A 138 -15.72 5.94 -11.05
CA GLU A 138 -16.24 6.35 -12.36
C GLU A 138 -16.98 5.20 -13.04
N ALA A 139 -16.45 3.98 -12.97
CA ALA A 139 -17.10 2.80 -13.52
C ALA A 139 -18.42 2.48 -12.80
N GLU A 140 -18.46 2.53 -11.47
CA GLU A 140 -19.68 2.30 -10.69
C GLU A 140 -20.76 3.36 -10.95
N ALA A 141 -20.36 4.63 -11.09
CA ALA A 141 -21.26 5.70 -11.46
C ALA A 141 -21.87 5.49 -12.87
N ALA A 142 -21.03 5.10 -13.85
CA ALA A 142 -21.47 4.80 -15.20
C ALA A 142 -22.42 3.60 -15.25
N LEU A 143 -22.13 2.54 -14.49
CA LEU A 143 -22.99 1.36 -14.38
C LEU A 143 -24.35 1.72 -13.75
N THR A 144 -24.35 2.50 -12.68
CA THR A 144 -25.59 2.96 -12.03
C THR A 144 -26.42 3.85 -12.97
N ALA A 145 -25.78 4.69 -13.78
CA ALA A 145 -26.46 5.49 -14.80
C ALA A 145 -27.07 4.60 -15.89
N ALA A 146 -26.31 3.62 -16.40
CA ALA A 146 -26.79 2.66 -17.40
C ALA A 146 -27.97 1.82 -16.90
N GLU A 147 -28.01 1.47 -15.62
CA GLU A 147 -29.17 0.80 -15.01
C GLU A 147 -30.43 1.68 -15.02
N LYS A 148 -30.29 2.96 -14.68
CA LYS A 148 -31.41 3.93 -14.75
C LYS A 148 -31.92 4.10 -16.17
N ASP A 149 -30.99 4.20 -17.14
CA ASP A 149 -31.34 4.30 -18.56
C ASP A 149 -32.00 3.01 -19.07
N ALA A 150 -31.55 1.83 -18.63
CA ALA A 150 -32.16 0.54 -18.97
C ALA A 150 -33.59 0.38 -18.44
N GLN A 151 -33.96 1.11 -17.39
CA GLN A 151 -35.32 1.18 -16.85
C GLN A 151 -36.23 2.07 -17.73
N HIS A 152 -35.66 2.91 -18.60
CA HIS A 152 -36.40 3.66 -19.61
C HIS A 152 -36.88 2.71 -20.73
N PRO A 153 -38.16 2.76 -21.15
CA PRO A 153 -38.78 1.74 -22.02
C PRO A 153 -38.17 1.56 -23.42
N VAL A 154 -37.22 2.42 -23.82
CA VAL A 154 -36.60 2.44 -25.16
C VAL A 154 -35.10 2.09 -25.14
N ALA A 155 -34.49 1.84 -23.98
CA ALA A 155 -33.06 1.53 -23.91
C ALA A 155 -32.75 0.08 -24.34
N GLY A 156 -31.96 -0.04 -25.41
CA GLY A 156 -31.65 -1.28 -26.12
C GLY A 156 -30.87 -2.32 -25.31
N ARG A 157 -30.91 -3.57 -25.78
CA ARG A 157 -30.28 -4.78 -25.19
C ARG A 157 -28.87 -4.56 -24.60
N ALA A 158 -28.05 -3.70 -25.19
CA ALA A 158 -26.70 -3.38 -24.71
C ALA A 158 -26.65 -2.83 -23.26
N ALA A 159 -27.63 -2.00 -22.86
CA ALA A 159 -27.69 -1.47 -21.49
C ALA A 159 -28.07 -2.54 -20.47
N LYS A 160 -28.94 -3.48 -20.85
CA LYS A 160 -29.34 -4.63 -20.02
C LYS A 160 -28.19 -5.63 -19.84
N GLU A 161 -27.34 -5.78 -20.86
CA GLU A 161 -26.17 -6.69 -20.83
C GLU A 161 -25.04 -6.13 -19.97
N ALA A 162 -24.77 -4.82 -20.05
CA ALA A 162 -23.84 -4.10 -19.17
C ALA A 162 -24.28 -4.17 -17.69
N ALA A 163 -25.57 -3.96 -17.40
CA ALA A 163 -26.14 -4.07 -16.05
C ALA A 163 -26.15 -5.51 -15.49
N ARG A 164 -26.12 -6.53 -16.37
CA ARG A 164 -26.06 -7.94 -15.95
C ARG A 164 -24.62 -8.36 -15.64
N LEU A 165 -23.64 -7.77 -16.33
CA LEU A 165 -22.21 -7.94 -16.01
C LEU A 165 -21.82 -7.20 -14.72
N ALA A 166 -22.44 -6.04 -14.46
CA ALA A 166 -22.23 -5.20 -13.27
C ALA A 166 -22.66 -5.85 -11.94
N ARG A 167 -23.80 -6.55 -11.93
CA ARG A 167 -24.34 -7.21 -10.73
C ARG A 167 -23.52 -8.39 -10.22
N GLY A 168 -22.52 -8.86 -10.98
CA GLY A 168 -21.69 -10.00 -10.63
C GLY A 168 -20.49 -9.70 -9.73
N ARG A 169 -20.19 -8.43 -9.41
CA ARG A 169 -18.95 -8.12 -8.66
C ARG A 169 -19.06 -6.80 -7.89
N ALA A 170 -19.28 -6.91 -6.59
CA ALA A 170 -19.04 -5.84 -5.62
C ALA A 170 -17.53 -5.52 -5.61
N LEU A 171 -17.07 -4.70 -6.57
CA LEU A 171 -15.65 -4.44 -6.79
C LEU A 171 -15.08 -3.45 -5.77
N LEU A 172 -15.83 -2.44 -5.31
CA LEU A 172 -15.29 -1.46 -4.35
C LEU A 172 -14.86 -2.07 -3.00
N PRO A 173 -15.65 -2.91 -2.31
CA PRO A 173 -15.22 -3.51 -1.04
C PRO A 173 -14.10 -4.52 -1.23
N VAL A 174 -14.08 -5.24 -2.37
CA VAL A 174 -13.02 -6.21 -2.71
C VAL A 174 -11.72 -5.49 -3.06
N CYS A 175 -11.77 -4.37 -3.77
CA CYS A 175 -10.61 -3.54 -4.08
C CYS A 175 -10.08 -2.79 -2.85
N LEU A 176 -10.95 -2.32 -1.95
CA LEU A 176 -10.56 -1.72 -0.67
C LEU A 176 -9.99 -2.75 0.32
N GLY A 177 -10.57 -3.96 0.39
CA GLY A 177 -10.01 -5.07 1.17
C GLY A 177 -8.66 -5.57 0.60
N ALA A 178 -8.58 -5.69 -0.72
CA ALA A 178 -7.32 -5.95 -1.42
C ALA A 178 -6.32 -4.80 -1.28
N LEU A 179 -6.73 -3.62 -0.80
CA LEU A 179 -5.87 -2.44 -0.59
C LEU A 179 -5.09 -2.53 0.72
N GLU A 180 -5.76 -2.94 1.79
CA GLU A 180 -5.09 -3.27 3.05
C GLU A 180 -4.12 -4.42 2.80
N ASP A 181 -4.55 -5.43 2.06
CA ASP A 181 -3.71 -6.57 1.69
C ASP A 181 -2.62 -6.23 0.69
N ALA A 182 -2.80 -5.29 -0.25
CA ALA A 182 -1.77 -4.86 -1.20
C ALA A 182 -0.71 -3.98 -0.53
N VAL A 183 -1.08 -3.10 0.40
CA VAL A 183 -0.11 -2.36 1.23
C VAL A 183 0.67 -3.33 2.11
N VAL A 184 0.00 -4.34 2.66
CA VAL A 184 0.61 -5.42 3.43
C VAL A 184 1.51 -6.29 2.55
N PHE A 185 1.12 -6.62 1.32
CA PHE A 185 1.88 -7.41 0.34
C PHE A 185 3.09 -6.64 -0.22
N LEU A 186 2.94 -5.35 -0.54
CA LEU A 186 4.02 -4.45 -0.95
C LEU A 186 5.06 -4.27 0.17
N LEU A 187 4.65 -4.38 1.44
CA LEU A 187 5.55 -4.34 2.61
C LEU A 187 5.90 -5.76 3.14
N GLY A 188 5.59 -6.83 2.43
CA GLY A 188 5.99 -8.22 2.76
C GLY A 188 5.31 -8.81 4.00
N GLY A 189 4.14 -8.34 4.39
CA GLY A 189 3.25 -9.07 5.28
C GLY A 189 2.40 -10.03 4.45
N ALA A 190 2.46 -11.32 4.74
CA ALA A 190 1.49 -12.25 4.21
C ALA A 190 0.25 -12.21 5.12
N ARG A 191 -0.90 -11.78 4.61
CA ARG A 191 -2.18 -12.20 5.15
C ARG A 191 -2.91 -13.00 4.07
N PHE A 192 -3.16 -14.25 4.40
CA PHE A 192 -3.79 -15.26 3.57
C PHE A 192 -5.30 -14.96 3.54
N ALA A 193 -5.84 -14.59 2.38
CA ALA A 193 -7.29 -14.46 2.18
C ALA A 193 -7.64 -14.93 0.76
N TYR A 194 -7.60 -16.25 0.54
CA TYR A 194 -8.08 -16.85 -0.72
C TYR A 194 -8.72 -18.23 -0.53
N LEU A 195 -9.40 -18.47 0.59
CA LEU A 195 -9.92 -19.82 0.87
C LEU A 195 -11.28 -19.88 1.58
N ASP A 196 -12.17 -18.90 1.33
CA ASP A 196 -13.56 -19.02 1.82
C ASP A 196 -14.65 -18.57 0.84
N ALA A 197 -14.31 -18.39 -0.44
CA ALA A 197 -15.27 -18.01 -1.48
C ALA A 197 -15.48 -19.08 -2.57
N ALA A 198 -14.89 -20.27 -2.40
CA ALA A 198 -15.00 -21.35 -3.37
C ALA A 198 -15.23 -22.69 -2.66
N GLY A 199 -16.47 -22.90 -2.22
CA GLY A 199 -16.93 -24.16 -1.63
C GLY A 199 -18.45 -24.21 -1.65
N GLY A 200 -19.01 -24.36 -2.85
CA GLY A 200 -20.43 -24.63 -3.04
C GLY A 200 -20.82 -26.02 -2.54
N GLU A 201 -22.07 -26.10 -2.10
CA GLU A 201 -23.02 -27.21 -2.27
C GLU A 201 -22.51 -28.63 -2.06
N GLY A 202 -22.94 -29.23 -0.95
CA GLY A 202 -22.98 -30.67 -0.72
C GLY A 202 -24.07 -31.01 0.27
N GLU A 203 -25.19 -31.51 -0.24
CA GLU A 203 -26.24 -32.21 0.51
C GLU A 203 -25.69 -33.41 1.28
N ALA A 204 -26.21 -33.65 2.49
CA ALA A 204 -26.41 -34.95 3.15
C ALA A 204 -27.06 -34.65 4.53
N GLU A 205 -28.38 -34.76 4.65
CA GLU A 205 -29.12 -35.94 5.15
C GLU A 205 -28.70 -36.41 6.56
N GLU A 206 -29.67 -36.29 7.47
CA GLU A 206 -30.05 -37.23 8.55
C GLU A 206 -29.08 -38.40 8.84
N GLU A 207 -28.49 -38.43 10.04
CA GLU A 207 -28.89 -39.26 11.20
C GLU A 207 -28.02 -38.93 12.43
#